data_AF-A0AAN1X9I3-F1
#
_entry.id   AF-A0AAN1X9I3-F1
#
_cell.length_a   1.000
_cell.length_b   1.000
_cell.length_c   1.000
_cell.angle_alpha   90.00
_cell.angle_beta   90.00
_cell.angle_gamma   90.00
#
_symmetry.space_group_name_H-M   'P 1'
#
loop_
_entity.id
_entity.type
_entity.pdbx_description
1 polymer ?
#
loop_
_entity_poly.entity_id
_entity_poly.type
_entity_poly.pdbx_seq_one_letter_code
_entity_poly.pdbx_strand_id
1 'polypeptide(L)'
;MRSKCLSIGLALLLFGCKGEVNDDWQKSAIPPIRPDAAVKLRVVHAINPRLARFSPDHLKIILASAQLTVWKNFGVYIEFTDVPEMRIDQLFALIPPAVMQERLSSIYDFKSGKGDRQKLVEGIDATLTERGTKLEDALSFAAPYLPANAHPEDLMALSGLLADVMLERLQQWRRLNAADGAPVLDASPYNEWVYWDTLGYGNLPYDLVITNQPIASAEYYGADLHSAIRGGLTVGTTSFSRDSKYGSYIVMSTFPFQDDSALTKLLRGGEQYSEEDAAELAGAYLAHEIGHLLFQLGHPFGQKSCVMNPVSMLRFREWARQLDGAECRIGSRPEMTAGAIPPTYNAAWMKMLQPR
;
A
#
# COMPACT_ATOMS: atom_id res chain seq x y z
N MET A 1 -48.43 62.72 10.74
CA MET A 1 -47.27 62.86 11.65
C MET A 1 -46.94 61.48 12.19
N ARG A 2 -45.85 60.84 11.71
CA ARG A 2 -44.56 60.58 12.44
C ARG A 2 -44.77 59.82 13.76
N SER A 3 -44.20 58.66 14.10
CA SER A 3 -42.89 58.01 13.86
C SER A 3 -43.04 56.47 13.95
N LYS A 4 -42.42 55.63 13.11
CA LYS A 4 -41.07 55.02 13.17
C LYS A 4 -40.68 54.29 14.48
N CYS A 5 -40.59 52.95 14.38
CA CYS A 5 -39.58 52.02 14.96
C CYS A 5 -39.81 50.65 14.26
N LEU A 6 -39.13 50.28 13.17
CA LEU A 6 -37.82 49.61 13.07
C LEU A 6 -37.47 48.63 14.19
N SER A 7 -37.51 47.32 13.88
CA SER A 7 -36.73 46.18 14.45
C SER A 7 -37.15 44.93 13.65
N ILE A 8 -36.53 44.61 12.50
CA ILE A 8 -35.40 43.69 12.31
C ILE A 8 -35.55 42.34 13.04
N GLY A 9 -35.68 41.28 12.24
CA GLY A 9 -34.99 40.01 12.47
C GLY A 9 -35.85 38.82 12.91
N LEU A 10 -36.12 37.88 11.99
CA LEU A 10 -35.44 36.57 11.99
C LEU A 10 -35.84 35.79 10.73
N ALA A 11 -35.04 35.91 9.67
CA ALA A 11 -35.05 34.96 8.58
C ALA A 11 -34.30 33.70 9.04
N LEU A 12 -35.01 32.59 9.19
CA LEU A 12 -34.43 31.26 9.40
C LEU A 12 -33.63 30.88 8.15
N LEU A 13 -32.35 31.23 8.15
CA LEU A 13 -31.36 30.69 7.24
C LEU A 13 -31.19 29.20 7.58
N LEU A 14 -31.71 28.36 6.67
CA LEU A 14 -31.32 26.97 6.50
C LEU A 14 -29.84 26.92 6.07
N PHE A 15 -28.93 27.26 6.98
CA PHE A 15 -27.55 26.78 6.87
C PHE A 15 -27.56 25.32 7.27
N GLY A 16 -27.66 24.46 6.26
CA GLY A 16 -27.22 23.08 6.40
C GLY A 16 -25.84 23.09 7.01
N CYS A 17 -25.72 22.55 8.22
CA CYS A 17 -24.46 22.16 8.78
C CYS A 17 -23.87 21.13 7.82
N LYS A 18 -23.03 21.57 6.88
CA LYS A 18 -21.93 20.74 6.41
C LYS A 18 -21.15 20.44 7.69
N GLY A 19 -21.37 19.25 8.25
CA GLY A 19 -20.56 18.79 9.36
C GLY A 19 -19.11 18.94 8.94
N GLU A 20 -18.35 19.71 9.71
CA GLU A 20 -16.90 19.66 9.62
C GLU A 20 -16.53 18.18 9.71
N VAL A 21 -15.98 17.64 8.62
CA VAL A 21 -15.32 16.34 8.68
C VAL A 21 -14.21 16.55 9.68
N ASN A 22 -14.38 15.98 10.87
CA ASN A 22 -13.38 16.05 11.92
C ASN A 22 -12.09 15.41 11.38
N ASP A 23 -11.11 16.23 11.05
CA ASP A 23 -9.75 15.84 10.67
C ASP A 23 -8.98 15.32 11.90
N ASP A 24 -9.51 14.29 12.55
CA ASP A 24 -8.93 13.63 13.72
C ASP A 24 -7.96 12.52 13.27
N TRP A 25 -7.05 12.86 12.36
CA TRP A 25 -6.00 11.95 11.89
C TRP A 25 -4.92 11.79 12.94
N GLN A 26 -4.67 10.55 13.33
CA GLN A 26 -3.71 10.17 14.37
C GLN A 26 -2.69 9.19 13.80
N LYS A 27 -1.49 9.22 14.38
CA LYS A 27 -0.42 8.27 14.06
C LYS A 27 -0.56 7.03 14.93
N SER A 28 -0.48 5.86 14.32
CA SER A 28 -0.44 4.60 15.05
C SER A 28 0.88 4.46 15.81
N ALA A 29 0.80 4.03 17.07
CA ALA A 29 1.99 3.78 17.88
C ALA A 29 2.44 2.32 17.74
N ILE A 30 3.76 2.10 17.74
CA ILE A 30 4.36 0.77 17.82
C ILE A 30 5.00 0.55 19.19
N PRO A 31 4.90 -0.66 19.77
CA PRO A 31 5.71 -1.02 20.91
C PRO A 31 7.19 -1.08 20.50
N PRO A 32 8.14 -0.68 21.37
CA PRO A 32 9.56 -0.83 21.07
C PRO A 32 9.93 -2.30 20.95
N ILE A 33 10.57 -2.67 19.83
CA ILE A 33 11.05 -4.03 19.57
C ILE A 33 12.56 -4.04 19.76
N ARG A 34 13.04 -4.92 20.65
CA ARG A 34 14.48 -5.09 20.88
C ARG A 34 15.08 -5.94 19.77
N PRO A 35 16.38 -5.73 19.45
CA PRO A 35 17.16 -6.75 18.75
C PRO A 35 17.02 -8.11 19.45
N ASP A 36 17.04 -9.18 18.67
CA ASP A 36 16.88 -10.57 19.08
C ASP A 36 15.51 -10.93 19.67
N ALA A 37 14.52 -10.03 19.59
CA ALA A 37 13.16 -10.34 20.01
C ALA A 37 12.54 -11.44 19.14
N ALA A 38 11.76 -12.33 19.76
CA ALA A 38 10.86 -13.24 19.08
C ALA A 38 9.49 -12.57 18.90
N VAL A 39 9.08 -12.40 17.65
CA VAL A 39 7.88 -11.67 17.24
C VAL A 39 6.96 -12.64 16.51
N LYS A 40 5.81 -12.93 17.13
CA LYS A 40 4.78 -13.77 16.54
C LYS A 40 3.79 -12.96 15.71
N LEU A 41 3.61 -13.33 14.45
CA LEU A 41 2.69 -12.71 13.49
C LEU A 41 1.56 -13.68 13.11
N ARG A 42 0.32 -13.23 13.24
CA ARG A 42 -0.88 -13.98 12.83
C ARG A 42 -1.11 -13.83 11.34
N VAL A 43 -1.18 -14.95 10.61
CA VAL A 43 -1.20 -14.96 9.14
C VAL A 43 -2.54 -15.47 8.63
N VAL A 44 -2.98 -14.97 7.47
CA VAL A 44 -4.04 -15.56 6.64
C VAL A 44 -3.64 -15.53 5.17
N HIS A 45 -4.05 -16.55 4.41
CA HIS A 45 -3.98 -16.54 2.95
C HIS A 45 -5.36 -16.23 2.37
N ALA A 46 -5.55 -14.98 1.93
CA ALA A 46 -6.77 -14.51 1.29
C ALA A 46 -6.76 -14.84 -0.21
N ILE A 47 -7.75 -15.62 -0.67
CA ILE A 47 -7.73 -16.20 -2.00
C ILE A 47 -8.84 -15.61 -2.87
N ASN A 48 -8.43 -15.09 -4.02
CA ASN A 48 -9.31 -14.96 -5.18
C ASN A 48 -9.21 -16.26 -6.03
N PRO A 49 -10.29 -17.04 -6.15
CA PRO A 49 -10.27 -18.32 -6.85
C PRO A 49 -10.06 -18.19 -8.37
N ARG A 50 -10.17 -17.00 -8.93
CA ARG A 50 -9.97 -16.73 -10.37
C ARG A 50 -8.50 -16.67 -10.77
N LEU A 51 -7.59 -16.55 -9.79
CA LEU A 51 -6.18 -16.22 -10.03
C LEU A 51 -5.26 -17.36 -9.59
N ALA A 52 -4.08 -17.43 -10.21
CA ALA A 52 -3.01 -18.33 -9.76
C ALA A 52 -2.69 -18.06 -8.27
N ARG A 53 -2.35 -19.10 -7.52
CA ARG A 53 -2.00 -18.99 -6.09
C ARG A 53 -0.84 -19.91 -5.77
N PHE A 54 -0.04 -19.56 -4.78
CA PHE A 54 1.01 -20.46 -4.30
C PHE A 54 0.39 -21.68 -3.62
N SER A 55 1.03 -22.83 -3.79
CA SER A 55 0.68 -24.04 -3.03
C SER A 55 1.05 -23.86 -1.54
N PRO A 56 0.50 -24.69 -0.64
CA PRO A 56 0.89 -24.66 0.77
C PRO A 56 2.40 -24.82 1.00
N ASP A 57 3.10 -25.57 0.15
CA ASP A 57 4.55 -25.74 0.27
C ASP A 57 5.32 -24.49 -0.18
N HIS A 58 4.88 -23.82 -1.25
CA HIS A 58 5.46 -22.54 -1.65
C HIS A 58 5.17 -21.42 -0.64
N LEU A 59 4.02 -21.44 0.05
CA LEU A 59 3.77 -20.53 1.16
C LEU A 59 4.78 -20.73 2.31
N LYS A 60 5.19 -21.97 2.61
CA LYS A 60 6.26 -22.23 3.60
C LYS A 60 7.58 -21.61 3.15
N ILE A 61 7.91 -21.67 1.86
CA ILE A 61 9.12 -21.05 1.28
C ILE A 61 9.07 -19.53 1.44
N ILE A 62 7.93 -18.90 1.13
CA ILE A 62 7.72 -17.44 1.34
C ILE A 62 8.00 -17.08 2.80
N LEU A 63 7.35 -17.77 3.74
CA LEU A 63 7.50 -17.47 5.16
C LEU A 63 8.93 -17.72 5.66
N ALA A 64 9.59 -18.80 5.22
CA ALA A 64 10.97 -19.10 5.59
C ALA A 64 11.97 -18.06 5.04
N SER A 65 11.79 -17.65 3.77
CA SER A 65 12.60 -16.60 3.16
C SER A 65 12.40 -15.25 3.86
N ALA A 66 11.17 -14.92 4.25
CA ALA A 66 10.88 -13.72 5.05
C ALA A 66 11.56 -13.76 6.42
N GLN A 67 11.48 -14.88 7.14
CA GLN A 67 12.18 -15.07 8.43
C GLN A 67 13.69 -14.83 8.29
N LEU A 68 14.31 -15.45 7.30
CA LEU A 68 15.75 -15.31 7.05
C LEU A 68 16.13 -13.87 6.71
N THR A 69 15.33 -13.21 5.87
CA THR A 69 15.61 -11.86 5.40
C THR A 69 15.40 -10.83 6.52
N VAL A 70 14.35 -10.96 7.32
CA VAL A 70 14.10 -10.12 8.51
C VAL A 70 15.22 -10.29 9.52
N TRP A 71 15.65 -11.53 9.81
CA TRP A 71 16.76 -11.76 10.71
C TRP A 71 18.04 -11.07 10.23
N LYS A 72 18.41 -11.26 8.96
CA LYS A 72 19.61 -10.65 8.38
C LYS A 72 19.61 -9.12 8.37
N ASN A 73 18.46 -8.49 8.17
CA ASN A 73 18.37 -7.03 8.00
C ASN A 73 17.99 -6.28 9.27
N PHE A 74 17.21 -6.89 10.17
CA PHE A 74 16.65 -6.23 11.35
C PHE A 74 17.04 -6.90 12.67
N GLY A 75 17.64 -8.09 12.63
CA GLY A 75 18.04 -8.81 13.84
C GLY A 75 16.85 -9.24 14.71
N VAL A 76 15.70 -9.56 14.10
CA VAL A 76 14.49 -10.02 14.81
C VAL A 76 14.10 -11.42 14.34
N TYR A 77 13.65 -12.25 15.26
CA TYR A 77 13.13 -13.58 14.96
C TYR A 77 11.63 -13.51 14.74
N ILE A 78 11.17 -13.92 13.55
CA ILE A 78 9.73 -13.97 13.24
C ILE A 78 9.22 -15.40 13.43
N GLU A 79 8.09 -15.54 14.12
CA GLU A 79 7.30 -16.77 14.16
C GLU A 79 5.96 -16.50 13.50
N PHE A 80 5.63 -17.23 12.44
CA PHE A 80 4.31 -17.15 11.83
C PHE A 80 3.38 -18.20 12.46
N THR A 81 2.10 -17.84 12.66
CA THR A 81 1.07 -18.84 12.98
C THR A 81 0.81 -19.77 11.81
N ASP A 82 -0.05 -20.76 12.01
CA ASP A 82 -0.71 -21.45 10.90
C ASP A 82 -1.32 -20.44 9.92
N VAL A 83 -1.37 -20.84 8.64
CA VAL A 83 -1.84 -20.01 7.53
C VAL A 83 -3.19 -20.56 7.04
N PRO A 84 -4.31 -20.24 7.71
CA PRO A 84 -5.63 -20.60 7.21
C PRO A 84 -5.90 -19.93 5.86
N GLU A 85 -6.61 -20.63 5.00
CA GLU A 85 -7.19 -20.05 3.78
C GLU A 85 -8.50 -19.32 4.13
N MET A 86 -8.68 -18.14 3.54
CA MET A 86 -9.93 -17.37 3.61
C MET A 86 -10.26 -16.89 2.20
N ARG A 87 -11.53 -16.89 1.81
CA ARG A 87 -11.90 -16.29 0.52
C ARG A 87 -11.84 -14.77 0.62
N ILE A 88 -11.44 -14.11 -0.46
CA ILE A 88 -11.30 -12.65 -0.49
C ILE A 88 -12.61 -11.90 -0.17
N ASP A 89 -13.76 -12.43 -0.56
CA ASP A 89 -15.08 -11.87 -0.23
C ASP A 89 -15.36 -11.89 1.28
N GLN A 90 -15.00 -12.97 1.96
CA GLN A 90 -15.10 -13.10 3.41
C GLN A 90 -14.19 -12.12 4.14
N LEU A 91 -12.97 -11.93 3.64
CA LEU A 91 -12.04 -10.94 4.21
C LEU A 91 -12.60 -9.52 4.06
N PHE A 92 -13.09 -9.16 2.88
CA PHE A 92 -13.63 -7.83 2.61
C PHE A 92 -14.93 -7.54 3.36
N ALA A 93 -15.68 -8.58 3.74
CA ALA A 93 -16.85 -8.44 4.61
C ALA A 93 -16.50 -7.99 6.04
N LEU A 94 -15.21 -8.03 6.44
CA LEU A 94 -14.76 -7.47 7.72
C LEU A 94 -14.71 -5.93 7.73
N ILE A 95 -14.72 -5.29 6.56
CA ILE A 95 -14.65 -3.83 6.43
C ILE A 95 -15.96 -3.22 6.95
N PRO A 96 -15.91 -2.29 7.91
CA PRO A 96 -17.12 -1.60 8.36
C PRO A 96 -17.74 -0.77 7.23
N PRO A 97 -19.01 -0.99 6.84
CA PRO A 97 -19.62 -0.30 5.70
C PRO A 97 -19.62 1.23 5.83
N ALA A 98 -19.81 1.74 7.04
CA ALA A 98 -19.83 3.17 7.31
C ALA A 98 -18.46 3.83 7.05
N VAL A 99 -17.36 3.15 7.40
CA VAL A 99 -16.00 3.67 7.15
C VAL A 99 -15.67 3.59 5.66
N MET A 100 -16.03 2.48 5.02
CA MET A 100 -15.84 2.33 3.57
C MET A 100 -16.58 3.43 2.79
N GLN A 101 -17.79 3.79 3.23
CA GLN A 101 -18.59 4.83 2.57
C GLN A 101 -17.88 6.20 2.56
N GLU A 102 -17.21 6.59 3.65
CA GLU A 102 -16.41 7.83 3.71
C GLU A 102 -15.21 7.75 2.74
N ARG A 103 -14.63 6.56 2.64
CA ARG A 103 -13.40 6.27 1.91
C ARG A 103 -13.57 6.12 0.40
N LEU A 104 -14.78 5.84 -0.09
CA LEU A 104 -15.05 5.70 -1.53
C LEU A 104 -14.66 6.97 -2.32
N SER A 105 -14.80 8.15 -1.71
CA SER A 105 -14.45 9.44 -2.34
C SER A 105 -12.95 9.65 -2.58
N SER A 106 -12.11 8.78 -1.99
CA SER A 106 -10.67 8.80 -2.12
C SER A 106 -10.14 7.98 -3.30
N ILE A 107 -11.00 7.18 -3.96
CA ILE A 107 -10.63 6.33 -5.09
C ILE A 107 -10.76 7.13 -6.40
N TYR A 108 -9.74 7.05 -7.25
CA TYR A 108 -9.82 7.55 -8.62
C TYR A 108 -10.57 6.54 -9.50
N ASP A 109 -11.68 6.95 -10.12
CA ASP A 109 -12.50 6.07 -10.96
C ASP A 109 -11.92 5.89 -12.37
N PHE A 110 -10.90 5.04 -12.48
CA PHE A 110 -10.28 4.65 -13.74
C PHE A 110 -11.12 3.63 -14.53
N LYS A 111 -12.04 2.91 -13.88
CA LYS A 111 -12.85 1.86 -14.51
C LYS A 111 -13.89 2.46 -15.45
N SER A 112 -14.58 3.52 -15.01
CA SER A 112 -15.55 4.26 -15.84
C SER A 112 -14.93 5.43 -16.60
N GLY A 113 -13.69 5.82 -16.25
CA GLY A 113 -12.99 6.96 -16.86
C GLY A 113 -13.45 8.31 -16.33
N LYS A 114 -14.12 8.35 -15.18
CA LYS A 114 -14.62 9.57 -14.52
C LYS A 114 -13.71 10.10 -13.40
N GLY A 115 -12.57 9.47 -13.16
CA GLY A 115 -11.61 9.95 -12.17
C GLY A 115 -11.09 11.35 -12.50
N ASP A 116 -10.87 12.16 -11.45
CA ASP A 116 -10.35 13.51 -11.55
C ASP A 116 -8.82 13.49 -11.62
N ARG A 117 -8.27 13.70 -12.82
CA ARG A 117 -6.81 13.66 -13.01
C ARG A 117 -6.11 14.75 -12.19
N GLN A 118 -6.69 15.94 -12.06
CA GLN A 118 -6.05 17.04 -11.34
C GLN A 118 -5.95 16.70 -9.85
N LYS A 119 -7.03 16.18 -9.27
CA LYS A 119 -7.02 15.71 -7.88
C LYS A 119 -6.05 14.55 -7.64
N LEU A 120 -5.86 13.67 -8.64
CA LEU A 120 -4.85 12.60 -8.56
C LEU A 120 -3.43 13.18 -8.51
N VAL A 121 -3.12 14.16 -9.35
CA VAL A 121 -1.82 14.85 -9.34
C VAL A 121 -1.56 15.52 -8.00
N GLU A 122 -2.54 16.26 -7.47
CA GLU A 122 -2.46 16.89 -6.15
C GLU A 122 -2.26 15.87 -5.02
N GLY A 123 -2.92 14.72 -5.10
CA GLY A 123 -2.76 13.63 -4.14
C GLY A 123 -1.37 12.98 -4.14
N ILE A 124 -0.78 12.79 -5.32
CA ILE A 124 0.61 12.30 -5.46
C ILE A 124 1.58 13.34 -4.89
N ASP A 125 1.43 14.62 -5.25
CA ASP A 125 2.30 15.69 -4.77
C ASP A 125 2.25 15.85 -3.24
N ALA A 126 1.04 15.82 -2.67
CA ALA A 126 0.86 15.83 -1.22
C ALA A 126 1.57 14.64 -0.56
N THR A 127 1.43 13.44 -1.12
CA THR A 127 2.09 12.23 -0.60
C THR A 127 3.61 12.35 -0.64
N LEU A 128 4.18 12.82 -1.76
CA LEU A 128 5.63 13.01 -1.89
C LEU A 128 6.15 14.07 -0.91
N THR A 129 5.42 15.17 -0.76
CA THR A 129 5.74 16.29 0.13
C THR A 129 5.69 15.88 1.60
N GLU A 130 4.62 15.20 2.04
CA GLU A 130 4.45 14.72 3.42
C GLU A 130 5.56 13.75 3.84
N ARG A 131 6.08 12.98 2.89
CA ARG A 131 7.19 12.04 3.11
C ARG A 131 8.57 12.71 3.06
N GLY A 132 8.64 14.02 2.81
CA GLY A 132 9.89 14.75 2.65
C GLY A 132 10.70 14.30 1.44
N THR A 133 10.03 13.78 0.41
CA THR A 133 10.70 13.25 -0.78
C THR A 133 11.41 14.38 -1.51
N LYS A 134 12.71 14.23 -1.78
CA LYS A 134 13.44 15.18 -2.62
C LYS A 134 13.28 14.82 -4.08
N LEU A 135 13.16 15.83 -4.94
CA LEU A 135 13.03 15.64 -6.38
C LEU A 135 14.21 14.83 -6.96
N GLU A 136 15.44 15.13 -6.54
CA GLU A 136 16.66 14.43 -6.99
C GLU A 136 16.63 12.93 -6.68
N ASP A 137 16.22 12.56 -5.47
CA ASP A 137 16.13 11.17 -5.02
C ASP A 137 15.04 10.43 -5.79
N ALA A 138 13.86 11.07 -5.95
CA ALA A 138 12.76 10.53 -6.73
C ALA A 138 13.15 10.31 -8.20
N LEU A 139 13.87 11.26 -8.81
CA LEU A 139 14.35 11.15 -10.18
C LEU A 139 15.43 10.07 -10.32
N SER A 140 16.34 9.92 -9.35
CA SER A 140 17.33 8.84 -9.37
C SER A 140 16.68 7.44 -9.45
N PHE A 141 15.50 7.30 -8.84
CA PHE A 141 14.74 6.06 -8.78
C PHE A 141 13.81 5.87 -9.98
N ALA A 142 13.08 6.92 -10.38
CA ALA A 142 11.97 6.83 -11.33
C ALA A 142 12.35 7.18 -12.77
N ALA A 143 13.38 8.01 -13.01
CA ALA A 143 13.71 8.53 -14.33
C ALA A 143 13.83 7.45 -15.44
N PRO A 144 14.41 6.26 -15.20
CA PRO A 144 14.46 5.19 -16.22
C PRO A 144 13.09 4.71 -16.70
N TYR A 145 12.03 5.02 -15.97
CA TYR A 145 10.67 4.51 -16.18
C TYR A 145 9.67 5.61 -16.57
N LEU A 146 10.15 6.86 -16.69
CA LEU A 146 9.41 8.02 -17.18
C LEU A 146 9.64 8.19 -18.69
N PRO A 147 8.83 9.00 -19.40
CA PRO A 147 9.10 9.37 -20.78
C PRO A 147 10.52 9.94 -20.96
N ALA A 148 11.23 9.57 -22.04
CA ALA A 148 12.65 9.89 -22.21
C ALA A 148 12.98 11.40 -22.25
N ASN A 149 12.00 12.24 -22.58
CA ASN A 149 12.09 13.70 -22.60
C ASN A 149 11.49 14.37 -21.36
N ALA A 150 11.18 13.59 -20.31
CA ALA A 150 10.66 14.12 -19.07
C ALA A 150 11.76 14.81 -18.25
N HIS A 151 11.58 16.10 -18.01
CA HIS A 151 12.45 16.92 -17.17
C HIS A 151 11.60 17.75 -16.21
N PRO A 152 10.94 17.12 -15.22
CA PRO A 152 10.13 17.86 -14.26
C PRO A 152 11.03 18.80 -13.43
N GLU A 153 10.58 20.05 -13.29
CA GLU A 153 11.32 21.09 -12.57
C GLU A 153 11.08 21.06 -11.06
N ASP A 154 9.96 20.47 -10.63
CA ASP A 154 9.52 20.35 -9.24
C ASP A 154 8.71 19.05 -8.99
N LEU A 155 8.31 18.82 -7.74
CA LEU A 155 7.52 17.65 -7.35
C LEU A 155 6.11 17.64 -7.97
N MET A 156 5.52 18.80 -8.24
CA MET A 156 4.20 18.90 -8.86
C MET A 156 4.26 18.47 -10.34
N ALA A 157 5.26 18.93 -11.08
CA ALA A 157 5.52 18.50 -12.45
C ALA A 157 5.84 17.00 -12.51
N LEU A 158 6.63 16.48 -11.56
CA LEU A 158 6.88 15.04 -11.44
C LEU A 158 5.58 14.28 -11.15
N SER A 159 4.72 14.80 -10.26
CA SER A 159 3.43 14.18 -9.91
C SER A 159 2.48 14.11 -11.11
N GLY A 160 2.48 15.15 -11.96
CA GLY A 160 1.79 15.14 -13.25
C GLY A 160 2.21 14.00 -14.16
N LEU A 161 3.53 13.81 -14.31
CA LEU A 161 4.10 12.72 -15.12
C LEU A 161 3.80 11.34 -14.51
N LEU A 162 3.90 11.22 -13.19
CA LEU A 162 3.60 9.97 -12.48
C LEU A 162 2.13 9.60 -12.64
N ALA A 163 1.20 10.55 -12.56
CA ALA A 163 -0.21 10.30 -12.81
C ALA A 163 -0.45 9.76 -14.24
N ASP A 164 0.19 10.34 -15.26
CA ASP A 164 0.04 9.86 -16.64
C ASP A 164 0.61 8.45 -16.82
N VAL A 165 1.82 8.20 -16.32
CA VAL A 165 2.46 6.87 -16.35
C VAL A 165 1.61 5.84 -15.61
N MET A 166 1.09 6.22 -14.44
CA MET A 166 0.26 5.37 -13.60
C MET A 166 -1.02 4.97 -14.34
N LEU A 167 -1.75 5.93 -14.89
CA LEU A 167 -3.01 5.69 -15.60
C LEU A 167 -2.79 4.89 -16.90
N GLU A 168 -1.73 5.17 -17.65
CA GLU A 168 -1.38 4.40 -18.86
C GLU A 168 -1.13 2.93 -18.52
N ARG A 169 -0.24 2.64 -17.56
CA ARG A 169 0.09 1.28 -17.14
C ARG A 169 -1.10 0.58 -16.46
N LEU A 170 -1.94 1.33 -15.74
CA LEU A 170 -3.18 0.80 -15.18
C LEU A 170 -4.15 0.30 -16.26
N GLN A 171 -4.23 0.97 -17.43
CA GLN A 171 -4.97 0.44 -18.57
C GLN A 171 -4.36 -0.85 -19.14
N GLN A 172 -3.05 -1.06 -18.99
CA GLN A 172 -2.41 -2.31 -19.41
C GLN A 172 -2.79 -3.45 -18.46
N TRP A 173 -2.83 -3.22 -17.15
CA TRP A 173 -3.29 -4.20 -16.16
C TRP A 173 -4.74 -4.66 -16.42
N ARG A 174 -5.62 -3.74 -16.81
CA ARG A 174 -7.03 -4.05 -17.16
C ARG A 174 -7.19 -5.02 -18.33
N ARG A 175 -6.17 -5.16 -19.18
CA ARG A 175 -6.20 -6.05 -20.34
C ARG A 175 -5.75 -7.47 -20.01
N LEU A 176 -5.24 -7.71 -18.80
CA LEU A 176 -4.92 -9.07 -18.36
C LEU A 176 -6.20 -9.81 -17.97
N ASN A 177 -6.25 -11.09 -18.32
CA ASN A 177 -7.35 -11.98 -17.97
C ASN A 177 -6.93 -12.93 -16.85
N ALA A 178 -7.88 -13.24 -15.99
CA ALA A 178 -7.78 -14.29 -15.00
C ALA A 178 -8.00 -15.68 -15.63
N ALA A 179 -7.91 -16.75 -14.83
CA ALA A 179 -8.05 -18.13 -15.33
C ALA A 179 -9.46 -18.43 -15.91
N ASP A 180 -10.47 -17.67 -15.50
CA ASP A 180 -11.83 -17.76 -16.04
C ASP A 180 -12.06 -16.95 -17.32
N GLY A 181 -11.02 -16.31 -17.85
CA GLY A 181 -11.05 -15.51 -19.07
C GLY A 181 -11.61 -14.09 -18.90
N ALA A 182 -12.15 -13.72 -17.74
CA ALA A 182 -12.56 -12.36 -17.45
C ALA A 182 -11.37 -11.51 -16.94
N PRO A 183 -11.43 -10.17 -16.99
CA PRO A 183 -10.32 -9.32 -16.56
C PRO A 183 -9.87 -9.59 -15.11
N VAL A 184 -8.57 -9.47 -14.85
CA VAL A 184 -8.03 -9.54 -13.48
C VAL A 184 -8.48 -8.35 -12.62
N LEU A 185 -8.73 -7.20 -13.26
CA LEU A 185 -9.36 -6.01 -12.68
C LEU A 185 -10.82 -5.95 -13.15
N ASP A 186 -11.69 -6.75 -12.52
CA ASP A 186 -13.11 -6.81 -12.84
C ASP A 186 -13.92 -5.71 -12.12
N ALA A 187 -15.25 -5.85 -12.08
CA ALA A 187 -16.14 -4.91 -11.41
C ALA A 187 -16.09 -4.99 -9.87
N SER A 188 -15.47 -6.03 -9.30
CA SER A 188 -15.29 -6.14 -7.85
C SER A 188 -14.32 -5.06 -7.35
N PRO A 189 -14.34 -4.73 -6.05
CA PRO A 189 -13.41 -3.76 -5.47
C PRO A 189 -12.05 -4.37 -5.10
N TYR A 190 -11.79 -5.65 -5.41
CA TYR A 190 -10.64 -6.37 -4.85
C TYR A 190 -9.28 -5.81 -5.30
N ASN A 191 -9.23 -5.08 -6.42
CA ASN A 191 -8.01 -4.40 -6.85
C ASN A 191 -7.77 -3.05 -6.17
N GLU A 192 -8.79 -2.46 -5.53
CA GLU A 192 -8.74 -1.10 -5.00
C GLU A 192 -7.95 -1.08 -3.68
N TRP A 193 -6.77 -0.47 -3.67
CA TRP A 193 -5.91 -0.37 -2.49
C TRP A 193 -6.65 0.24 -1.29
N VAL A 194 -7.55 1.19 -1.51
CA VAL A 194 -8.36 1.80 -0.43
C VAL A 194 -9.16 0.76 0.36
N TYR A 195 -9.67 -0.31 -0.28
CA TYR A 195 -10.39 -1.37 0.43
C TYR A 195 -9.45 -2.15 1.33
N TRP A 196 -8.27 -2.50 0.82
CA TRP A 196 -7.22 -3.12 1.60
C TRP A 196 -6.86 -2.20 2.78
N ASP A 197 -6.43 -0.97 2.55
CA ASP A 197 -6.07 0.01 3.60
C ASP A 197 -7.18 0.22 4.67
N THR A 198 -8.46 0.01 4.33
CA THR A 198 -9.59 0.13 5.28
C THR A 198 -9.81 -1.12 6.16
N LEU A 199 -9.27 -2.29 5.82
CA LEU A 199 -9.52 -3.55 6.55
C LEU A 199 -9.24 -3.46 8.04
N GLY A 200 -8.22 -2.71 8.46
CA GLY A 200 -7.83 -2.63 9.87
C GLY A 200 -8.73 -1.75 10.75
N TYR A 201 -9.74 -1.08 10.20
CA TYR A 201 -10.86 -0.55 10.98
C TYR A 201 -11.86 -1.65 11.39
N GLY A 202 -11.84 -2.79 10.69
CA GLY A 202 -12.69 -3.94 10.98
C GLY A 202 -12.17 -4.82 12.10
N ASN A 203 -12.84 -5.97 12.31
CA ASN A 203 -12.39 -7.03 13.22
C ASN A 203 -11.36 -7.93 12.51
N LEU A 204 -10.20 -7.40 12.11
CA LEU A 204 -9.18 -8.17 11.40
C LEU A 204 -8.27 -8.89 12.42
N PRO A 205 -8.35 -10.22 12.60
CA PRO A 205 -7.60 -10.91 13.65
C PRO A 205 -6.18 -11.32 13.19
N TYR A 206 -5.67 -10.73 12.12
CA TYR A 206 -4.41 -11.08 11.48
C TYR A 206 -3.47 -9.88 11.42
N ASP A 207 -2.17 -10.13 11.54
CA ASP A 207 -1.12 -9.13 11.39
C ASP A 207 -0.54 -9.14 9.96
N LEU A 208 -0.71 -10.25 9.23
CA LEU A 208 -0.28 -10.44 7.85
C LEU A 208 -1.38 -11.11 7.03
N VAL A 209 -1.79 -10.44 5.96
CA VAL A 209 -2.63 -10.98 4.89
C VAL A 209 -1.77 -11.22 3.66
N ILE A 210 -1.59 -12.47 3.28
CA ILE A 210 -1.02 -12.83 1.97
C ILE A 210 -2.18 -13.03 1.02
N THR A 211 -2.13 -12.45 -0.18
CA THR A 211 -3.20 -12.59 -1.18
C THR A 211 -2.64 -12.84 -2.56
N ASN A 212 -3.39 -13.54 -3.41
CA ASN A 212 -3.08 -13.67 -4.84
C ASN A 212 -3.77 -12.61 -5.71
N GLN A 213 -4.54 -11.72 -5.11
CA GLN A 213 -5.20 -10.62 -5.81
C GLN A 213 -4.20 -9.52 -6.21
N PRO A 214 -4.14 -9.08 -7.49
CA PRO A 214 -3.45 -7.85 -7.84
C PRO A 214 -4.12 -6.66 -7.16
N ILE A 215 -3.32 -5.88 -6.44
CA ILE A 215 -3.74 -4.59 -5.87
C ILE A 215 -3.24 -3.53 -6.83
N ALA A 216 -4.10 -3.14 -7.77
CA ALA A 216 -3.78 -2.22 -8.85
C ALA A 216 -4.94 -1.23 -9.02
N SER A 217 -4.71 0.01 -8.60
CA SER A 217 -5.73 1.06 -8.51
C SER A 217 -5.07 2.44 -8.55
N ALA A 218 -5.86 3.50 -8.39
CA ALA A 218 -5.37 4.85 -8.23
C ALA A 218 -6.19 5.60 -7.16
N GLU A 219 -5.51 6.44 -6.39
CA GLU A 219 -6.08 7.10 -5.23
C GLU A 219 -5.70 8.57 -5.19
N TYR A 220 -6.59 9.40 -4.66
CA TYR A 220 -6.33 10.82 -4.43
C TYR A 220 -5.42 11.07 -3.21
N TYR A 221 -4.86 10.03 -2.59
CA TYR A 221 -3.96 10.12 -1.44
C TYR A 221 -3.09 8.86 -1.36
N GLY A 222 -1.94 8.94 -0.69
CA GLY A 222 -1.10 7.77 -0.39
C GLY A 222 -0.44 7.13 -1.61
N ALA A 223 -0.53 7.74 -2.80
CA ALA A 223 0.02 7.22 -4.03
C ALA A 223 1.56 7.34 -4.03
N ASP A 224 2.21 6.21 -3.81
CA ASP A 224 3.66 6.08 -3.72
C ASP A 224 4.38 6.17 -5.07
N LEU A 225 5.60 6.72 -5.08
CA LEU A 225 6.43 6.83 -6.29
C LEU A 225 6.59 5.49 -7.02
N HIS A 226 6.92 4.44 -6.26
CA HIS A 226 7.16 3.10 -6.81
C HIS A 226 5.85 2.44 -7.30
N SER A 227 4.72 2.70 -6.67
CA SER A 227 3.40 2.20 -7.10
C SER A 227 2.95 2.92 -8.37
N ALA A 228 3.11 4.24 -8.43
CA ALA A 228 2.75 5.05 -9.60
C ALA A 228 3.50 4.58 -10.86
N ILE A 229 4.83 4.40 -10.79
CA ILE A 229 5.59 3.87 -11.93
C ILE A 229 5.18 2.43 -12.28
N ARG A 230 4.62 1.63 -11.37
CA ARG A 230 4.12 0.28 -11.73
C ARG A 230 2.71 0.29 -12.32
N GLY A 231 2.09 1.46 -12.54
CA GLY A 231 0.69 1.53 -12.97
C GLY A 231 -0.30 1.36 -11.84
N GLY A 232 0.06 1.83 -10.64
CA GLY A 232 -0.75 1.70 -9.43
C GLY A 232 -0.69 0.32 -8.79
N LEU A 233 0.18 -0.58 -9.29
CA LEU A 233 0.36 -1.90 -8.72
C LEU A 233 1.16 -1.83 -7.40
N THR A 234 0.48 -2.10 -6.30
CA THR A 234 1.04 -2.25 -4.96
C THR A 234 1.36 -3.72 -4.69
N VAL A 235 2.61 -4.01 -4.34
CA VAL A 235 3.05 -5.37 -3.99
C VAL A 235 2.73 -5.68 -2.54
N GLY A 236 2.97 -4.72 -1.64
CA GLY A 236 2.59 -4.80 -0.24
C GLY A 236 2.27 -3.42 0.31
N THR A 237 1.51 -3.42 1.40
CA THR A 237 1.16 -2.21 2.15
C THR A 237 1.08 -2.55 3.63
N THR A 238 1.46 -1.60 4.47
CA THR A 238 1.23 -1.65 5.91
C THR A 238 0.26 -0.54 6.29
N SER A 239 -0.84 -0.91 6.92
CA SER A 239 -1.95 -0.01 7.24
C SER A 239 -2.32 -0.12 8.71
N PHE A 240 -3.04 0.88 9.22
CA PHE A 240 -3.53 0.87 10.61
C PHE A 240 -4.35 -0.39 10.90
N SER A 241 -4.21 -0.96 12.10
CA SER A 241 -5.08 -2.01 12.62
C SER A 241 -5.45 -1.73 14.06
N ARG A 242 -6.75 -1.74 14.35
CA ARG A 242 -7.26 -1.56 15.72
C ARG A 242 -7.04 -2.79 16.62
N ASP A 243 -6.86 -3.97 16.03
CA ASP A 243 -6.78 -5.26 16.74
C ASP A 243 -5.35 -5.82 16.79
N SER A 244 -4.40 -5.15 16.13
CA SER A 244 -2.99 -5.53 16.16
C SER A 244 -2.28 -4.87 17.32
N LYS A 245 -1.48 -5.64 18.05
CA LYS A 245 -0.59 -5.11 19.10
C LYS A 245 0.55 -4.23 18.53
N TYR A 246 0.74 -4.26 17.21
CA TYR A 246 1.69 -3.40 16.48
C TYR A 246 1.01 -2.14 15.93
N GLY A 247 -0.28 -1.93 16.23
CA GLY A 247 -1.08 -0.81 15.73
C GLY A 247 -1.27 -0.80 14.21
N SER A 248 -0.83 -1.85 13.52
CA SER A 248 -0.82 -1.97 12.07
C SER A 248 -0.83 -3.44 11.62
N TYR A 249 -1.10 -3.65 10.35
CA TYR A 249 -1.08 -4.96 9.72
C TYR A 249 -0.57 -4.84 8.27
N ILE A 250 -0.12 -5.94 7.71
CA ILE A 250 0.41 -6.03 6.34
C ILE A 250 -0.63 -6.67 5.43
N VAL A 251 -0.75 -6.17 4.21
CA VAL A 251 -1.24 -6.94 3.05
C VAL A 251 -0.11 -7.09 2.07
N MET A 252 0.12 -8.31 1.56
CA MET A 252 1.06 -8.56 0.48
C MET A 252 0.39 -9.35 -0.65
N SER A 253 0.41 -8.77 -1.86
CA SER A 253 0.02 -9.42 -3.09
C SER A 253 1.16 -10.29 -3.65
N THR A 254 0.85 -11.54 -3.93
CA THR A 254 1.73 -12.51 -4.60
C THR A 254 1.56 -12.50 -6.11
N PHE A 255 0.54 -11.82 -6.65
CA PHE A 255 0.31 -11.68 -8.09
C PHE A 255 1.57 -11.25 -8.87
N PRO A 256 2.33 -10.23 -8.43
CA PRO A 256 3.50 -9.75 -9.18
C PRO A 256 4.67 -10.74 -9.21
N PHE A 257 4.60 -11.85 -8.48
CA PHE A 257 5.59 -12.94 -8.49
C PHE A 257 5.11 -14.15 -9.31
N GLN A 258 3.80 -14.39 -9.34
CA GLN A 258 3.20 -15.55 -10.02
C GLN A 258 2.75 -15.26 -11.44
N ASP A 259 2.34 -14.03 -11.75
CA ASP A 259 1.91 -13.68 -13.10
C ASP A 259 3.09 -13.77 -14.08
N ASP A 260 2.83 -14.36 -15.24
CA ASP A 260 3.83 -14.55 -16.30
C ASP A 260 3.37 -13.93 -17.63
N SER A 261 2.47 -12.94 -17.55
CA SER A 261 2.05 -12.17 -18.72
C SER A 261 3.20 -11.38 -19.32
N ALA A 262 3.08 -11.01 -20.59
CA ALA A 262 4.07 -10.17 -21.28
C ALA A 262 4.29 -8.83 -20.56
N LEU A 263 3.24 -8.26 -19.97
CA LEU A 263 3.32 -7.03 -19.20
C LEU A 263 4.18 -7.22 -17.94
N THR A 264 3.90 -8.25 -17.14
CA THR A 264 4.68 -8.50 -15.93
C THR A 264 6.13 -8.80 -16.26
N LYS A 265 6.41 -9.60 -17.29
CA LYS A 265 7.78 -9.82 -17.79
C LYS A 265 8.47 -8.51 -18.16
N LEU A 266 7.80 -7.62 -18.89
CA LEU A 266 8.35 -6.32 -19.24
C LEU A 266 8.75 -5.53 -17.98
N LEU A 267 7.89 -5.48 -16.97
CA LEU A 267 8.17 -4.77 -15.72
C LEU A 267 9.25 -5.44 -14.85
N ARG A 268 9.48 -6.75 -15.04
CA ARG A 268 10.59 -7.50 -14.43
C ARG A 268 11.91 -7.37 -15.21
N GLY A 269 11.94 -6.63 -16.31
CA GLY A 269 13.14 -6.56 -17.17
C GLY A 269 13.36 -7.81 -18.03
N GLY A 270 12.29 -8.53 -18.36
CA GLY A 270 12.29 -9.75 -19.17
C GLY A 270 12.43 -11.04 -18.37
N GLU A 271 12.62 -10.97 -17.06
CA GLU A 271 12.80 -12.16 -16.22
C GLU A 271 11.53 -13.00 -16.09
N GLN A 272 11.75 -14.30 -15.95
CA GLN A 272 10.76 -15.31 -15.56
C GLN A 272 11.23 -15.99 -14.28
N TYR A 273 10.27 -16.39 -13.45
CA TYR A 273 10.55 -17.07 -12.19
C TYR A 273 9.99 -18.47 -12.24
N SER A 274 10.77 -19.43 -11.74
CA SER A 274 10.19 -20.70 -11.30
C SER A 274 9.26 -20.45 -10.12
N GLU A 275 8.38 -21.40 -9.79
CA GLU A 275 7.50 -21.25 -8.61
C GLU A 275 8.30 -21.10 -7.31
N GLU A 276 9.43 -21.80 -7.20
CA GLU A 276 10.36 -21.71 -6.07
C GLU A 276 11.04 -20.34 -6.00
N ASP A 277 11.63 -19.86 -7.11
CA ASP A 277 12.20 -18.51 -7.18
C ASP A 277 11.17 -17.44 -6.82
N ALA A 278 9.95 -17.56 -7.35
CA ALA A 278 8.87 -16.62 -7.10
C ALA A 278 8.49 -16.59 -5.61
N ALA A 279 8.45 -17.74 -4.96
CA ALA A 279 8.19 -17.88 -3.53
C ALA A 279 9.33 -17.29 -2.68
N GLU A 280 10.59 -17.58 -3.02
CA GLU A 280 11.75 -17.02 -2.31
C GLU A 280 11.80 -15.49 -2.41
N LEU A 281 11.57 -14.95 -3.61
CA LEU A 281 11.56 -13.50 -3.85
C LEU A 281 10.37 -12.81 -3.19
N ALA A 282 9.19 -13.43 -3.17
CA ALA A 282 8.04 -12.93 -2.42
C ALA A 282 8.32 -12.90 -0.92
N GLY A 283 8.97 -13.92 -0.37
CA GLY A 283 9.41 -13.94 1.03
C GLY A 283 10.46 -12.87 1.34
N ALA A 284 11.44 -12.68 0.47
CA ALA A 284 12.43 -11.62 0.64
C ALA A 284 11.76 -10.23 0.63
N TYR A 285 10.80 -10.01 -0.28
CA TYR A 285 10.02 -8.77 -0.31
C TYR A 285 9.13 -8.61 0.92
N LEU A 286 8.53 -9.68 1.46
CA LEU A 286 7.73 -9.60 2.68
C LEU A 286 8.52 -9.01 3.87
N ALA A 287 9.85 -9.19 3.90
CA ALA A 287 10.69 -8.54 4.91
C ALA A 287 10.62 -7.00 4.84
N HIS A 288 10.46 -6.41 3.65
CA HIS A 288 10.21 -4.97 3.49
C HIS A 288 8.96 -4.53 4.26
N GLU A 289 7.85 -5.24 4.06
CA GLU A 289 6.59 -4.94 4.75
C GLU A 289 6.66 -5.20 6.26
N ILE A 290 7.44 -6.21 6.69
CA ILE A 290 7.70 -6.45 8.12
C ILE A 290 8.49 -5.29 8.74
N GLY A 291 9.39 -4.65 7.98
CA GLY A 291 10.08 -3.43 8.41
C GLY A 291 9.11 -2.28 8.72
N HIS A 292 8.09 -2.10 7.87
CA HIS A 292 6.99 -1.15 8.09
C HIS A 292 6.17 -1.51 9.33
N LEU A 293 5.73 -2.76 9.46
CA LEU A 293 4.89 -3.25 10.57
C LEU A 293 5.56 -3.11 11.94
N LEU A 294 6.82 -3.55 12.04
CA LEU A 294 7.50 -3.68 13.32
C LEU A 294 8.20 -2.39 13.77
N PHE A 295 8.67 -1.59 12.81
CA PHE A 295 9.51 -0.45 13.09
C PHE A 295 9.05 0.83 12.42
N GLN A 296 8.06 0.80 11.51
CA GLN A 296 7.60 1.98 10.77
C GLN A 296 8.75 2.68 10.01
N LEU A 297 9.66 1.90 9.42
CA LEU A 297 10.80 2.42 8.64
C LEU A 297 10.30 3.03 7.33
N GLY A 298 10.90 4.13 6.91
CA GLY A 298 10.66 4.77 5.62
C GLY A 298 11.34 4.08 4.43
N HIS A 299 11.21 4.70 3.27
CA HIS A 299 11.81 4.26 2.01
C HIS A 299 13.12 5.02 1.73
N PRO A 300 14.31 4.45 2.02
CA PRO A 300 15.58 5.05 1.64
C PRO A 300 15.86 4.86 0.15
N PHE A 301 15.19 5.66 -0.70
CA PHE A 301 15.32 5.58 -2.15
C PHE A 301 16.78 5.66 -2.61
N GLY A 302 17.16 4.79 -3.55
CA GLY A 302 18.51 4.72 -4.12
C GLY A 302 19.52 3.92 -3.29
N GLN A 303 19.15 3.47 -2.09
CA GLN A 303 20.04 2.72 -1.19
C GLN A 303 19.88 1.22 -1.44
N LYS A 304 20.56 0.74 -2.48
CA LYS A 304 20.40 -0.62 -3.04
C LYS A 304 20.62 -1.76 -2.04
N SER A 305 21.43 -1.55 -1.00
CA SER A 305 21.66 -2.54 0.06
C SER A 305 20.52 -2.64 1.08
N CYS A 306 19.67 -1.63 1.16
CA CYS A 306 18.57 -1.59 2.12
C CYS A 306 17.39 -2.45 1.65
N VAL A 307 16.93 -3.37 2.50
CA VAL A 307 15.64 -4.05 2.28
C VAL A 307 14.46 -3.07 2.22
N MET A 308 14.57 -1.93 2.90
CA MET A 308 13.55 -0.87 2.85
C MET A 308 13.62 0.00 1.60
N ASN A 309 14.67 -0.09 0.77
CA ASN A 309 14.65 0.56 -0.55
C ASN A 309 13.64 -0.20 -1.43
N PRO A 310 12.56 0.45 -1.92
CA PRO A 310 11.55 -0.22 -2.71
C PRO A 310 12.14 -0.86 -3.96
N VAL A 311 11.61 -2.01 -4.36
CA VAL A 311 11.98 -2.65 -5.63
C VAL A 311 11.64 -1.71 -6.78
N SER A 312 12.57 -1.43 -7.68
CA SER A 312 12.24 -0.68 -8.90
C SER A 312 11.43 -1.56 -9.84
N MET A 313 10.26 -1.06 -10.29
CA MET A 313 9.31 -1.83 -11.10
C MET A 313 9.01 -3.18 -10.43
N LEU A 314 9.20 -4.32 -11.12
CA LEU A 314 9.04 -5.66 -10.55
C LEU A 314 10.36 -6.45 -10.54
N ARG A 315 11.51 -5.77 -10.50
CA ARG A 315 12.84 -6.40 -10.63
C ARG A 315 13.32 -7.02 -9.31
N PHE A 316 12.52 -7.95 -8.77
CA PHE A 316 12.72 -8.53 -7.44
C PHE A 316 14.04 -9.27 -7.29
N ARG A 317 14.45 -10.07 -8.29
CA ARG A 317 15.71 -10.82 -8.23
C ARG A 317 16.94 -9.91 -8.19
N GLU A 318 16.94 -8.86 -9.01
CA GLU A 318 18.01 -7.86 -9.00
C GLU A 318 18.10 -7.15 -7.65
N TRP A 319 16.95 -6.70 -7.13
CA TRP A 319 16.88 -6.06 -5.81
C TRP A 319 17.37 -7.01 -4.70
N ALA A 320 16.89 -8.25 -4.66
CA ALA A 320 17.23 -9.22 -3.63
C ALA A 320 18.74 -9.53 -3.58
N ARG A 321 19.41 -9.55 -4.75
CA ARG A 321 20.86 -9.77 -4.85
C ARG A 321 21.71 -8.61 -4.32
N GLN A 322 21.13 -7.43 -4.15
CA GLN A 322 21.84 -6.23 -3.69
C GLN A 322 21.76 -6.06 -2.17
N LEU A 323 20.87 -6.79 -1.48
CA LEU A 323 20.60 -6.61 -0.06
C LEU A 323 21.80 -6.95 0.80
N ASP A 324 22.13 -6.02 1.70
CA ASP A 324 23.14 -6.20 2.74
C ASP A 324 22.71 -5.43 4.00
N GLY A 325 22.21 -6.18 4.99
CA GLY A 325 21.76 -5.63 6.26
C GLY A 325 22.88 -4.96 7.07
N ALA A 326 24.15 -5.31 6.84
CA ALA A 326 25.27 -4.68 7.52
C ALA A 326 25.47 -3.23 7.05
N GLU A 327 25.22 -2.97 5.77
CA GLU A 327 25.31 -1.65 5.11
C GLU A 327 24.05 -0.79 5.29
N CYS A 328 22.95 -1.38 5.79
CA CYS A 328 21.70 -0.67 6.04
C CYS A 328 21.02 -1.07 7.36
N ARG A 329 21.70 -0.76 8.47
CA ARG A 329 21.18 -1.02 9.81
C ARG A 329 20.03 -0.09 10.18
N ILE A 330 19.14 -0.54 11.05
CA ILE A 330 18.17 0.34 11.72
C ILE A 330 18.94 1.49 12.41
N GLY A 331 18.45 2.72 12.23
CA GLY A 331 19.04 3.95 12.73
C GLY A 331 20.19 4.52 11.87
N SER A 332 20.57 3.86 10.77
CA SER A 332 21.67 4.35 9.90
C SER A 332 21.35 5.63 9.12
N ARG A 333 20.06 5.98 8.99
CA ARG A 333 19.54 7.12 8.22
C ARG A 333 18.14 7.49 8.71
N PRO A 334 17.62 8.69 8.36
CA PRO A 334 16.30 9.14 8.81
C PRO A 334 15.18 8.14 8.51
N GLU A 335 15.16 7.58 7.30
CA GLU A 335 14.16 6.59 6.87
C GLU A 335 14.31 5.28 7.64
N MET A 336 15.52 4.92 8.07
CA MET A 336 15.75 3.72 8.87
C MET A 336 15.56 3.95 10.37
N THR A 337 15.00 5.09 10.78
CA THR A 337 14.67 5.35 12.17
C THR A 337 13.29 4.77 12.50
N ALA A 338 13.16 4.11 13.65
CA ALA A 338 11.87 3.57 14.06
C ALA A 338 10.85 4.71 14.24
N GLY A 339 9.66 4.57 13.65
CA GLY A 339 8.64 5.62 13.64
C GLY A 339 8.82 6.67 12.54
N ALA A 340 9.63 6.41 11.51
CA ALA A 340 9.81 7.34 10.39
C ALA A 340 8.51 7.57 9.59
N ILE A 341 7.74 6.51 9.32
CA ILE A 341 6.46 6.58 8.58
C ILE A 341 5.34 5.80 9.28
N PRO A 342 4.84 6.27 10.43
CA PRO A 342 3.76 5.60 11.13
C PRO A 342 2.50 5.56 10.27
N PRO A 343 1.78 4.41 10.19
CA PRO A 343 0.44 4.38 9.61
C PRO A 343 -0.47 5.38 10.30
N THR A 344 -1.29 6.09 9.53
CA THR A 344 -2.26 7.04 10.07
C THR A 344 -3.67 6.47 10.05
N TYR A 345 -4.50 6.91 10.99
CA TYR A 345 -5.91 6.53 11.05
C TYR A 345 -6.77 7.72 11.48
N ASN A 346 -8.03 7.73 11.07
CA ASN A 346 -8.99 8.73 11.48
C ASN A 346 -9.75 8.24 12.73
N ALA A 347 -9.55 8.92 13.85
CA ALA A 347 -10.16 8.52 15.11
C ALA A 347 -11.68 8.79 15.15
N ALA A 348 -12.19 9.69 14.31
CA ALA A 348 -13.64 9.88 14.15
C ALA A 348 -14.28 8.61 13.57
N TRP A 349 -13.63 7.94 12.62
CA TRP A 349 -14.12 6.68 12.07
C TRP A 349 -14.13 5.56 13.11
N MET A 350 -13.17 5.52 14.03
CA MET A 350 -13.21 4.58 15.17
C MET A 350 -14.42 4.79 16.07
N LYS A 351 -14.83 6.05 16.29
CA LYS A 351 -16.04 6.40 17.06
C LYS A 351 -17.32 5.93 16.37
N MET A 352 -17.34 5.86 15.03
CA MET A 352 -18.49 5.33 14.26
C MET A 352 -18.75 3.84 14.51
N LEU A 353 -17.77 3.11 15.04
CA LEU A 353 -17.83 1.66 15.25
C LEU A 353 -18.32 1.26 16.64
N GLN A 354 -18.48 2.23 17.56
CA GLN A 354 -18.95 1.96 18.91
C GLN A 354 -20.47 1.71 18.90
N PRO A 355 -20.97 0.70 19.63
CA PRO A 355 -22.40 0.53 19.84
C PRO A 355 -22.99 1.80 20.45
N ARG A 356 -24.09 2.31 19.87
CA ARG A 356 -24.81 3.47 20.40
C ARG A 356 -25.55 3.16 21.68
#